data_AF-K1RTN6-F1
#
_entry.id   AF-K1RTN6-F1
#
_cell.length_a   1.000
_cell.length_b   1.000
_cell.length_c   1.000
_cell.angle_alpha   90.00
_cell.angle_beta   90.00
_cell.angle_gamma   90.00
#
_symmetry.space_group_name_H-M   'P 1'
#
loop_
_entity.id
_entity.type
_entity.pdbx_description
1 polymer ?
#
loop_
_entity_poly.entity_id
_entity_poly.type
_entity_poly.pdbx_seq_one_letter_code
_entity_poly.pdbx_strand_id
1 'polypeptide(L)'
;MRVGISKIDEYASAFGLGEKTGVEIAESAGILASPENRENNGGIWNAGDTLQTAIGQSDNLFTPLQLANYCSTVANGGTRYELHFVKSIISSATGSVNEKTKSVAETVGLSQSTVNTVHQGMRLVATNGGPYLVFSD
;
A
#
# COMPACT_ATOMS: atom_id res chain seq x y z
N MET A 1 -2.27 -16.35 16.54
CA MET A 1 -2.94 -15.50 15.54
C MET A 1 -3.49 -16.40 14.43
N ARG A 2 -4.71 -16.19 13.91
CA ARG A 2 -5.35 -17.13 12.96
C ARG A 2 -4.86 -17.01 11.50
N VAL A 3 -4.23 -15.89 11.13
CA VAL A 3 -3.87 -15.56 9.73
C VAL A 3 -2.43 -15.98 9.38
N GLY A 4 -1.47 -15.82 10.32
CA GLY A 4 -0.06 -16.19 10.11
C GLY A 4 0.68 -15.20 9.19
N ILE A 5 2.03 -15.24 9.21
CA ILE A 5 2.86 -14.28 8.46
C ILE A 5 2.68 -14.40 6.95
N SER A 6 2.60 -15.61 6.41
CA SER A 6 2.47 -15.83 4.96
C SER A 6 1.24 -15.15 4.35
N LYS A 7 0.10 -15.15 5.05
CA LYS A 7 -1.11 -14.46 4.56
C LYS A 7 -1.03 -12.95 4.73
N ILE A 8 -0.36 -12.46 5.77
CA ILE A 8 -0.10 -11.03 5.90
C ILE A 8 0.76 -10.54 4.73
N ASP A 9 1.83 -11.28 4.41
CA ASP A 9 2.76 -10.92 3.34
C ASP A 9 2.10 -10.99 1.96
N GLU A 10 1.26 -11.99 1.72
CA GLU A 10 0.46 -12.13 0.49
C GLU A 10 -0.41 -10.89 0.24
N TYR A 11 -1.19 -10.48 1.25
CA TYR A 11 -2.03 -9.30 1.11
C TYR A 11 -1.21 -8.01 1.06
N ALA A 12 -0.17 -7.86 1.89
CA ALA A 12 0.69 -6.69 1.87
C ALA A 12 1.34 -6.48 0.49
N SER A 13 1.82 -7.57 -0.13
CA SER A 13 2.36 -7.57 -1.48
C SER A 13 1.29 -7.21 -2.53
N ALA A 14 0.08 -7.80 -2.44
CA ALA A 14 -1.02 -7.45 -3.34
C ALA A 14 -1.40 -5.95 -3.28
N PHE A 15 -1.23 -5.34 -2.10
CA PHE A 15 -1.40 -3.91 -1.86
C PHE A 15 -0.19 -3.05 -2.28
N GLY A 16 0.91 -3.65 -2.72
CA GLY A 16 2.11 -2.97 -3.23
C GLY A 16 3.13 -2.57 -2.17
N LEU A 17 3.06 -3.14 -0.96
CA LEU A 17 4.02 -2.89 0.10
C LEU A 17 5.25 -3.79 -0.04
N GLY A 18 6.44 -3.21 0.10
CA GLY A 18 7.71 -3.95 -0.07
C GLY A 18 8.18 -4.10 -1.52
N GLU A 19 7.47 -3.50 -2.48
CA GLU A 19 7.83 -3.48 -3.90
C GLU A 19 7.82 -2.06 -4.49
N LYS A 20 8.53 -1.89 -5.59
CA LYS A 20 8.56 -0.63 -6.34
C LYS A 20 7.17 -0.32 -6.91
N THR A 21 6.79 0.95 -6.85
CA THR A 21 5.47 1.44 -7.31
C THR A 21 5.39 1.59 -8.83
N GLY A 22 6.54 1.60 -9.53
CA GLY A 22 6.62 1.77 -10.98
C GLY A 22 6.67 3.23 -11.42
N VAL A 23 6.92 4.15 -10.48
CA VAL A 23 6.97 5.58 -10.75
C VAL A 23 8.15 5.95 -11.65
N GLU A 24 8.04 7.03 -12.40
CA GLU A 24 9.01 7.42 -13.43
C GLU A 24 10.33 8.02 -12.89
N ILE A 25 10.54 7.93 -11.57
CA ILE A 25 11.74 8.40 -10.87
C ILE A 25 12.40 7.27 -10.09
N ALA A 26 13.63 7.48 -9.64
CA ALA A 26 14.31 6.54 -8.78
C ALA A 26 13.53 6.35 -7.46
N GLU A 27 13.30 5.10 -7.09
CA GLU A 27 12.57 4.73 -5.87
C GLU A 27 13.25 3.58 -5.12
N SER A 28 12.99 3.53 -3.82
CA SER A 28 13.31 2.37 -2.97
C SER A 28 12.12 1.41 -2.95
N ALA A 29 12.40 0.11 -2.96
CA ALA A 29 11.37 -0.92 -2.81
C ALA A 29 10.83 -1.02 -1.38
N GLY A 30 11.49 -0.38 -0.39
CA GLY A 30 11.16 -0.60 1.01
C GLY A 30 11.48 -2.03 1.47
N ILE A 31 10.94 -2.42 2.61
CA ILE A 31 11.10 -3.74 3.22
C ILE A 31 9.74 -4.20 3.73
N LEU A 32 9.32 -5.39 3.32
CA LEU A 32 8.22 -6.13 3.93
C LEU A 32 8.80 -7.14 4.93
N ALA A 33 8.36 -7.06 6.19
CA ALA A 33 8.86 -7.92 7.25
C ALA A 33 8.46 -9.37 7.01
N SER A 34 9.44 -10.25 6.86
CA SER A 34 9.24 -11.69 6.68
C SER A 34 10.33 -12.48 7.42
N PRO A 35 10.10 -13.78 7.71
CA PRO A 35 11.12 -14.62 8.33
C PRO A 35 12.41 -14.66 7.51
N GLU A 36 12.29 -14.74 6.18
CA GLU A 36 13.42 -14.74 5.25
C GLU A 36 14.23 -13.44 5.34
N ASN A 37 13.56 -12.27 5.34
CA ASN A 37 14.25 -10.99 5.47
C ASN A 37 14.99 -10.88 6.83
N ARG A 38 14.37 -11.33 7.90
CA ARG A 38 14.95 -11.32 9.26
C ARG A 38 16.18 -12.21 9.35
N GLU A 39 16.11 -13.44 8.82
CA GLU A 39 17.22 -14.40 8.80
C GLU A 39 18.39 -13.90 7.93
N ASN A 40 18.11 -13.33 6.76
CA ASN A 40 19.12 -12.75 5.88
C ASN A 40 19.87 -11.57 6.53
N ASN A 41 19.23 -10.89 7.48
CA ASN A 41 19.83 -9.82 8.28
C ASN A 41 20.45 -10.32 9.61
N GLY A 42 20.58 -11.63 9.80
CA GLY A 42 21.22 -12.25 10.97
C GLY A 42 20.35 -12.32 12.23
N GLY A 43 19.04 -12.07 12.10
CA GLY A 43 18.07 -12.18 13.19
C GLY A 43 17.33 -13.50 13.22
N ILE A 44 16.53 -13.69 14.27
CA ILE A 44 15.64 -14.86 14.44
C ILE A 44 14.19 -14.35 14.39
N TRP A 45 13.35 -14.99 13.58
CA TRP A 45 11.93 -14.67 13.51
C TRP A 45 11.16 -15.30 14.68
N ASN A 46 10.44 -14.48 15.43
CA ASN A 46 9.65 -14.91 16.58
C ASN A 46 8.15 -14.71 16.31
N ALA A 47 7.31 -15.42 17.06
CA ALA A 47 5.85 -15.25 16.96
C ALA A 47 5.39 -13.80 17.27
N GLY A 48 6.15 -13.07 18.08
CA GLY A 48 5.93 -11.65 18.36
C GLY A 48 6.16 -10.76 17.13
N ASP A 49 7.07 -11.13 16.23
CA ASP A 49 7.32 -10.37 14.99
C ASP A 49 6.11 -10.39 14.08
N THR A 50 5.46 -11.55 13.93
CA THR A 50 4.21 -11.66 13.15
C THR A 50 3.10 -10.76 13.70
N LEU A 51 2.98 -10.63 15.04
CA LEU A 51 2.02 -9.73 15.66
C LEU A 51 2.34 -8.26 15.37
N GLN A 52 3.62 -7.90 15.41
CA GLN A 52 4.08 -6.55 15.09
C GLN A 52 3.90 -6.19 13.62
N THR A 53 4.15 -7.13 12.69
CA THR A 53 3.92 -6.92 11.26
C THR A 53 2.47 -6.52 10.97
N ALA A 54 1.50 -7.16 11.65
CA ALA A 54 0.07 -6.88 11.44
C ALA A 54 -0.37 -5.45 11.79
N ILE A 55 0.41 -4.73 12.59
CA ILE A 55 0.17 -3.31 12.93
C ILE A 55 1.17 -2.37 12.23
N GLY A 56 1.91 -2.87 11.23
CA GLY A 56 2.88 -2.09 10.47
C GLY A 56 4.25 -1.89 11.15
N GLN A 57 4.54 -2.64 12.22
CA GLN A 57 5.84 -2.63 12.92
C GLN A 57 6.71 -3.83 12.49
N SER A 58 7.67 -4.23 13.34
CA SER A 58 8.75 -5.16 13.02
C SER A 58 9.68 -4.55 11.96
N ASP A 59 10.18 -5.34 11.02
CA ASP A 59 11.13 -4.92 10.00
C ASP A 59 10.46 -4.20 8.81
N ASN A 60 9.17 -3.88 8.91
CA ASN A 60 8.44 -3.16 7.87
C ASN A 60 9.02 -1.75 7.68
N LEU A 61 9.37 -1.44 6.45
CA LEU A 61 9.85 -0.12 6.05
C LEU A 61 9.22 0.26 4.72
N PHE A 62 8.18 1.07 4.76
CA PHE A 62 7.44 1.46 3.56
C PHE A 62 7.71 2.92 3.18
N THR A 63 7.82 3.17 1.89
CA THR A 63 7.98 4.53 1.36
C THR A 63 6.64 5.28 1.39
N PRO A 64 6.65 6.62 1.46
CA PRO A 64 5.42 7.40 1.36
C PRO A 64 4.63 7.14 0.06
N LEU A 65 5.32 6.85 -1.05
CA LEU A 65 4.66 6.52 -2.32
C LEU A 65 3.93 5.17 -2.25
N GLN A 66 4.51 4.17 -1.59
CA GLN A 66 3.84 2.89 -1.33
C GLN A 66 2.59 3.09 -0.47
N LEU A 67 2.67 3.90 0.59
CA LEU A 67 1.52 4.20 1.45
C LEU A 67 0.42 4.98 0.70
N ALA A 68 0.80 5.93 -0.17
CA ALA A 68 -0.15 6.65 -1.01
C ALA A 68 -0.88 5.70 -1.98
N ASN A 69 -0.15 4.79 -2.63
CA ASN A 69 -0.75 3.81 -3.53
C ASN A 69 -1.62 2.79 -2.78
N TYR A 70 -1.19 2.37 -1.59
CA TYR A 70 -1.99 1.53 -0.69
C TYR A 70 -3.34 2.18 -0.35
N CYS A 71 -3.33 3.44 0.11
CA CYS A 71 -4.55 4.18 0.41
C CYS A 71 -5.44 4.35 -0.82
N SER A 72 -4.86 4.63 -1.99
CA SER A 72 -5.58 4.70 -3.27
C SER A 72 -6.24 3.36 -3.62
N THR A 73 -5.52 2.25 -3.43
CA THR A 73 -6.03 0.89 -3.68
C THR A 73 -7.22 0.58 -2.78
N VAL A 74 -7.14 0.93 -1.49
CA VAL A 74 -8.27 0.81 -0.56
C VAL A 74 -9.45 1.66 -1.04
N ALA A 75 -9.22 2.92 -1.41
CA ALA A 75 -10.27 3.81 -1.91
C ALA A 75 -10.95 3.30 -3.18
N ASN A 76 -10.19 2.68 -4.09
CA ASN A 76 -10.67 2.09 -5.34
C ASN A 76 -11.31 0.69 -5.16
N GLY A 77 -11.56 0.25 -3.92
CA GLY A 77 -12.20 -1.03 -3.64
C GLY A 77 -11.33 -2.26 -3.88
N GLY A 78 -9.99 -2.10 -3.88
CA GLY A 78 -9.03 -3.19 -4.05
C GLY A 78 -8.38 -3.27 -5.43
N THR A 79 -8.66 -2.32 -6.34
CA THR A 79 -7.91 -2.20 -7.60
C THR A 79 -6.71 -1.29 -7.41
N ARG A 80 -5.51 -1.83 -7.60
CA ARG A 80 -4.24 -1.10 -7.54
C ARG A 80 -3.80 -0.71 -8.94
N TYR A 81 -3.52 0.56 -9.13
CA TYR A 81 -2.99 1.09 -10.39
C TYR A 81 -1.49 1.35 -10.26
N GLU A 82 -0.78 1.33 -11.39
CA GLU A 82 0.60 1.83 -11.46
C GLU A 82 0.64 3.31 -11.08
N LEU A 83 1.59 3.69 -10.22
CA LEU A 83 1.76 5.08 -9.81
C LEU A 83 2.53 5.83 -10.89
N HIS A 84 2.02 6.99 -11.29
CA HIS A 84 2.65 7.82 -12.31
C HIS A 84 2.49 9.31 -11.97
N PHE A 85 3.50 10.12 -12.23
CA PHE A 85 3.43 11.58 -12.10
C PHE A 85 3.00 12.25 -13.41
N VAL A 86 3.38 11.66 -14.55
CA VAL A 86 3.15 12.27 -15.85
C VAL A 86 1.69 12.06 -16.25
N LYS A 87 0.95 13.15 -16.44
CA LYS A 87 -0.42 13.11 -16.99
C LYS A 87 -0.42 12.97 -18.52
N SER A 88 0.42 13.76 -19.20
CA SER A 88 0.50 13.78 -20.66
C SER A 88 1.81 14.37 -21.13
N ILE A 89 2.28 13.91 -22.30
CA ILE A 89 3.43 14.48 -23.00
C ILE A 89 2.92 15.22 -24.23
N ILE A 90 3.24 16.51 -24.34
CA ILE A 90 2.81 17.38 -25.43
C ILE A 90 4.02 17.68 -26.32
N SER A 91 3.92 17.34 -27.60
CA SER A 91 4.97 17.63 -28.59
C SER A 91 4.87 19.08 -29.05
N SER A 92 5.91 19.88 -28.80
CA SER A 92 5.98 21.26 -29.29
C SER A 92 6.05 21.38 -30.81
N ALA A 93 6.55 20.35 -31.50
CA ALA A 93 6.71 20.35 -32.96
C ALA A 93 5.42 20.02 -33.73
N THR A 94 4.58 19.14 -33.17
CA THR A 94 3.38 18.62 -33.86
C THR A 94 2.07 19.01 -33.19
N GLY A 95 2.12 19.51 -31.95
CA GLY A 95 0.94 19.74 -31.11
C GLY A 95 0.27 18.45 -30.63
N SER A 96 0.85 17.27 -30.90
CA SER A 96 0.28 15.99 -30.45
C SER A 96 0.34 15.86 -28.93
N VAL A 97 -0.75 15.33 -28.36
CA VAL A 97 -0.89 15.07 -26.92
C VAL A 97 -0.94 13.56 -26.72
N ASN A 98 0.02 13.03 -25.97
CA ASN A 98 0.04 11.63 -25.56
C ASN A 98 -0.30 11.58 -24.08
N GLU A 99 -1.55 11.24 -23.75
CA GLU A 99 -1.99 11.07 -22.37
C GLU A 99 -1.53 9.73 -21.80
N LYS A 100 -1.07 9.73 -20.56
CA LYS A 100 -0.76 8.51 -19.83
C LYS A 100 -2.08 7.88 -19.38
N THR A 101 -2.33 6.66 -19.85
CA THR A 101 -3.51 5.89 -19.44
C THR A 101 -3.25 5.18 -18.11
N LYS A 102 -4.32 4.97 -17.33
CA LYS A 102 -4.26 4.19 -16.09
C LYS A 102 -3.97 2.73 -16.44
N SER A 103 -2.93 2.15 -15.84
CA SER A 103 -2.59 0.72 -15.94
C SER A 103 -2.94 0.04 -14.62
N VAL A 104 -3.65 -1.10 -14.68
CA VAL A 104 -3.96 -1.91 -13.49
C VAL A 104 -2.74 -2.76 -13.17
N ALA A 105 -2.17 -2.56 -11.99
CA ALA A 105 -1.05 -3.35 -11.50
C ALA A 105 -1.54 -4.65 -10.83
N GLU A 106 -2.59 -4.57 -10.02
CA GLU A 106 -3.12 -5.71 -9.26
C GLU A 106 -4.59 -5.50 -8.88
N THR A 107 -5.33 -6.59 -8.68
CA THR A 107 -6.66 -6.61 -8.05
C THR A 107 -6.68 -7.55 -6.85
N VAL A 108 -6.80 -7.00 -5.64
CA VAL A 108 -6.70 -7.75 -4.37
C VAL A 108 -7.85 -8.76 -4.16
N GLY A 109 -8.93 -8.69 -4.96
CA GLY A 109 -10.00 -9.69 -4.95
C GLY A 109 -10.89 -9.65 -3.70
N LEU A 110 -11.15 -8.45 -3.16
CA LEU A 110 -11.91 -8.27 -1.93
C LEU A 110 -13.42 -8.36 -2.17
N SER A 111 -14.16 -8.92 -1.20
CA SER A 111 -15.62 -8.86 -1.22
C SER A 111 -16.11 -7.41 -0.98
N GLN A 112 -17.24 -7.05 -1.60
CA GLN A 112 -17.83 -5.72 -1.39
C GLN A 112 -18.15 -5.44 0.09
N SER A 113 -18.59 -6.46 0.84
CA SER A 113 -18.80 -6.34 2.29
C SER A 113 -17.52 -6.00 3.05
N THR A 114 -16.38 -6.58 2.66
CA THR A 114 -15.07 -6.27 3.27
C THR A 114 -14.68 -4.83 2.99
N VAL A 115 -14.77 -4.41 1.72
CA VAL A 115 -14.47 -3.03 1.31
C VAL A 115 -15.31 -2.02 2.09
N ASN A 116 -16.63 -2.23 2.13
CA ASN A 116 -17.56 -1.35 2.84
C ASN A 116 -17.23 -1.26 4.34
N THR A 117 -16.90 -2.39 4.98
CA THR A 117 -16.55 -2.43 6.40
C THR A 117 -15.28 -1.64 6.68
N VAL A 118 -14.23 -1.82 5.86
CA VAL A 118 -12.96 -1.08 6.01
C VAL A 118 -13.19 0.42 5.81
N HIS A 119 -13.91 0.81 4.75
CA HIS A 119 -14.24 2.21 4.48
C HIS A 119 -15.01 2.85 5.63
N GLN A 120 -16.01 2.15 6.17
CA GLN A 120 -16.77 2.62 7.33
C GLN A 120 -15.86 2.80 8.55
N GLY A 121 -14.98 1.84 8.84
CA GLY A 121 -14.02 1.93 9.94
C GLY A 121 -13.10 3.15 9.80
N MET A 122 -12.51 3.35 8.62
CA MET A 122 -11.64 4.50 8.33
C MET A 122 -12.39 5.82 8.45
N ARG A 123 -13.64 5.90 7.95
CA ARG A 123 -14.49 7.07 8.09
C ARG A 123 -14.74 7.40 9.55
N LEU A 124 -15.06 6.40 10.37
CA LEU A 124 -15.32 6.61 11.80
C LEU A 124 -14.10 7.15 12.55
N VAL A 125 -12.88 6.72 12.17
CA VAL A 125 -11.65 7.31 12.72
C VAL A 125 -11.56 8.81 12.40
N ALA A 126 -11.90 9.20 11.18
CA ALA A 126 -11.85 10.60 10.74
C ALA A 126 -12.99 11.47 11.31
N THR A 127 -14.17 10.90 11.60
CA THR A 127 -15.35 11.69 12.02
C THR A 127 -15.65 11.61 13.51
N ASN A 128 -15.25 10.54 14.18
CA ASN A 128 -15.58 10.29 15.59
C ASN A 128 -14.39 9.76 16.41
N GLY A 129 -13.22 9.56 15.79
CA GLY A 129 -12.06 8.94 16.42
C GLY A 129 -11.02 9.95 16.89
N GLY A 130 -9.84 9.44 17.25
CA GLY A 130 -8.71 10.25 17.74
C GLY A 130 -8.38 11.47 16.86
N PRO A 131 -8.22 11.32 15.53
CA PRO A 131 -7.96 12.45 14.64
C PRO A 131 -9.05 13.52 14.68
N TYR A 132 -10.33 13.14 14.73
CA TYR A 132 -11.42 14.10 14.85
C TYR A 132 -11.24 14.99 16.07
N LEU A 133 -10.94 14.41 17.23
CA LEU A 133 -10.74 15.16 18.49
C LEU A 133 -9.57 16.15 18.45
N VAL A 134 -8.59 15.94 17.58
CA VAL A 134 -7.39 16.77 17.48
C VAL A 134 -7.53 17.87 16.42
N PHE A 135 -8.34 17.64 15.38
CA PHE A 135 -8.44 18.50 14.20
C PHE A 135 -9.86 19.06 13.98
N SER A 136 -10.72 19.06 15.01
CA SER A 136 -12.11 19.56 14.94
C SER A 136 -12.28 21.06 15.12
N ASP A 137 -11.20 21.79 15.41
CA ASP A 137 -11.21 23.26 15.60
C ASP A 137 -11.01 24.02 14.27
#